data_AF-A0A1D6QLD1-F1
#
_entry.id   AF-A0A1D6QLD1-F1
#
_cell.length_a   1.000
_cell.length_b   1.000
_cell.length_c   1.000
_cell.angle_alpha   90.00
_cell.angle_beta   90.00
_cell.angle_gamma   90.00
#
_symmetry.space_group_name_H-M   'P 1'
#
loop_
_entity.id
_entity.type
_entity.pdbx_description
1 polymer ?
#
loop_
_entity_poly.entity_id
_entity_poly.type
_entity_poly.pdbx_seq_one_letter_code
_entity_poly.pdbx_strand_id
1 'polypeptide(L)'
;MVPKIADFGLSRLFGEEQTRINTINVVGAKGYMAPEYLYRGEISTRSDIYSLGVLIMEITTGQKNSPNDKDMFAKHGQTNTWHPSTHH
;
A
#
# COMPACT_ATOMS: atom_id res chain seq x y z
N MET A 1 6.53 -13.13 -26.28
CA MET A 1 5.22 -12.82 -25.66
C MET A 1 5.09 -11.32 -25.52
N VAL A 2 3.87 -10.77 -25.64
CA VAL A 2 3.58 -9.34 -25.40
C VAL A 2 2.80 -9.24 -24.08
N PRO A 3 3.33 -8.55 -23.05
CA PRO A 3 2.64 -8.43 -21.76
C PRO A 3 1.37 -7.58 -21.90
N LYS A 4 0.33 -7.93 -21.14
CA LYS A 4 -0.94 -7.20 -21.05
C LYS A 4 -1.29 -6.99 -19.58
N ILE A 5 -1.67 -5.77 -19.21
CA ILE A 5 -2.10 -5.42 -17.85
C ILE A 5 -3.60 -5.71 -17.73
N ALA A 6 -3.98 -6.35 -16.63
CA ALA A 6 -5.37 -6.69 -16.30
C ALA A 6 -5.60 -6.48 -14.78
N ASP A 7 -6.81 -6.79 -14.30
CA ASP A 7 -7.23 -6.63 -12.90
C ASP A 7 -7.23 -5.18 -12.39
N PHE A 8 -8.09 -4.36 -12.97
CA PHE A 8 -8.31 -2.97 -12.58
C PHE A 8 -9.31 -2.83 -11.41
N GLY A 9 -9.66 -3.91 -10.70
CA GLY A 9 -10.67 -3.89 -9.65
C GLY A 9 -10.32 -3.00 -8.45
N LEU A 10 -9.03 -2.76 -8.22
CA LEU A 10 -8.51 -1.86 -7.19
C LEU A 10 -8.05 -0.50 -7.75
N SER A 11 -8.09 -0.30 -9.07
CA SER A 11 -7.67 0.96 -9.68
C SER A 11 -8.54 2.12 -9.24
N ARG A 12 -7.93 3.32 -9.19
CA ARG A 12 -8.61 4.57 -8.82
C ARG A 12 -8.48 5.56 -9.96
N LEU A 13 -9.58 6.25 -10.27
CA LEU A 13 -9.58 7.36 -11.21
C LEU A 13 -9.28 8.64 -10.45
N PHE A 14 -8.28 9.40 -10.91
CA PHE A 14 -7.97 10.72 -10.40
C PHE A 14 -8.79 11.78 -11.15
N GLY A 15 -9.26 12.81 -10.45
CA GLY A 15 -9.72 14.04 -11.10
C GLY A 15 -8.55 14.80 -11.75
N GLU A 16 -8.83 15.72 -12.67
CA GLU A 16 -7.81 16.40 -13.49
C GLU A 16 -6.66 17.03 -12.69
N GLU A 17 -6.93 17.58 -11.50
CA GLU A 17 -5.89 18.18 -10.64
C GLU A 17 -5.45 17.29 -9.46
N GLN A 18 -6.00 16.08 -9.33
CA GLN A 18 -5.66 15.19 -8.22
C GLN A 18 -4.42 14.35 -8.54
N THR A 19 -3.37 14.52 -7.74
CA THR A 19 -2.12 13.74 -7.85
C THR A 19 -2.03 12.59 -6.85
N ARG A 20 -2.91 12.59 -5.84
CA ARG A 20 -3.00 11.58 -4.78
C ARG A 20 -4.40 11.49 -4.20
N ILE A 21 -4.79 10.31 -3.72
CA ILE A 21 -6.05 10.03 -3.03
C ILE A 21 -5.70 9.26 -1.76
N ASN A 22 -6.43 9.50 -0.67
CA ASN A 22 -6.27 8.73 0.57
C ASN A 22 -7.46 7.78 0.75
N THR A 23 -7.18 6.54 1.18
CA THR A 23 -8.19 5.52 1.52
C THR A 23 -7.99 5.03 2.95
N ILE A 24 -9.10 4.71 3.63
CA ILE A 24 -9.06 4.00 4.91
C ILE A 24 -8.83 2.49 4.72
N ASN A 25 -9.21 1.96 3.55
CA ASN A 25 -9.11 0.54 3.23
C ASN A 25 -7.85 0.30 2.42
N VAL A 26 -6.81 -0.18 3.08
CA VAL A 26 -5.55 -0.61 2.43
C VAL A 26 -5.72 -2.06 1.98
N VAL A 27 -5.80 -2.25 0.67
CA VAL A 27 -5.93 -3.56 0.01
C VAL A 27 -4.98 -3.66 -1.17
N GLY A 28 -4.37 -4.82 -1.39
CA GLY A 28 -3.43 -5.04 -2.49
C GLY A 28 -2.53 -6.26 -2.27
N ALA A 29 -1.66 -6.52 -3.24
CA ALA A 29 -0.69 -7.61 -3.15
C ALA A 29 0.38 -7.27 -2.11
N LYS A 30 0.45 -8.06 -1.02
CA LYS A 30 1.46 -7.90 0.03
C LYS A 30 2.87 -7.96 -0.59
N GLY A 31 3.79 -7.14 -0.09
CA GLY A 31 5.17 -7.02 -0.57
C GLY A 31 5.35 -6.08 -1.76
N TYR A 32 4.29 -5.80 -2.53
CA TYR A 32 4.32 -4.85 -3.65
C TYR A 32 3.82 -3.47 -3.25
N MET A 33 3.03 -3.38 -2.18
CA MET A 33 2.45 -2.13 -1.70
C MET A 33 3.53 -1.14 -1.22
N ALA A 34 3.43 0.10 -1.69
CA ALA A 34 4.29 1.20 -1.27
C ALA A 34 4.09 1.53 0.22
N PRO A 35 5.14 1.94 0.95
CA PRO A 35 5.05 2.25 2.37
C PRO A 35 4.07 3.41 2.66
N GLU A 36 4.01 4.44 1.80
CA GLU A 36 3.03 5.52 1.92
C GLU A 36 1.58 5.04 1.79
N TYR A 37 1.33 4.01 0.96
CA TYR A 37 0.02 3.39 0.84
C TYR A 37 -0.30 2.57 2.09
N LEU A 38 0.67 1.80 2.60
CA LEU A 38 0.50 0.99 3.81
C LEU A 38 0.23 1.83 5.06
N TYR A 39 0.98 2.91 5.25
CA TYR A 39 0.93 3.68 6.50
C TYR A 39 -0.07 4.83 6.47
N ARG A 40 -0.35 5.41 5.30
CA ARG A 40 -1.21 6.60 5.17
C ARG A 40 -2.42 6.38 4.26
N GLY A 41 -2.55 5.19 3.66
CA GLY A 41 -3.57 4.93 2.65
C GLY A 41 -3.40 5.78 1.40
N GLU A 42 -2.20 6.32 1.14
CA GLU A 42 -1.95 7.25 0.03
C GLU A 42 -1.78 6.48 -1.29
N ILE A 43 -2.71 6.68 -2.21
CA ILE A 43 -2.68 6.18 -3.59
C ILE A 43 -2.22 7.31 -4.49
N SER A 44 -1.17 7.09 -5.26
CA SER A 44 -0.63 8.04 -6.23
C SER A 44 0.15 7.33 -7.34
N THR A 45 0.52 8.05 -8.38
CA THR A 45 1.46 7.52 -9.40
C THR A 45 2.79 7.06 -8.78
N ARG A 46 3.24 7.68 -7.68
CA ARG A 46 4.48 7.30 -6.99
C ARG A 46 4.38 5.94 -6.31
N SER A 47 3.22 5.62 -5.71
CA SER A 47 3.00 4.30 -5.11
C SER A 47 2.91 3.20 -6.19
N ASP A 48 2.43 3.52 -7.38
CA ASP A 48 2.42 2.59 -8.52
C ASP A 48 3.85 2.34 -9.04
N ILE A 49 4.67 3.38 -9.14
CA ILE A 49 6.09 3.28 -9.52
C ILE A 49 6.87 2.39 -8.54
N TYR A 50 6.61 2.52 -7.24
CA TYR A 50 7.21 1.64 -6.23
C TYR A 50 6.89 0.16 -6.52
N SER A 51 5.60 -0.13 -6.72
CA SER A 51 5.11 -1.49 -6.98
C SER A 51 5.72 -2.07 -8.27
N LEU A 52 5.83 -1.24 -9.32
CA LEU A 52 6.51 -1.59 -10.57
C LEU A 52 8.00 -1.89 -10.34
N GLY A 53 8.68 -1.12 -9.50
CA GLY A 53 10.08 -1.36 -9.13
C GLY A 53 10.29 -2.73 -8.49
N VAL A 54 9.42 -3.11 -7.54
CA VAL A 54 9.43 -4.45 -6.92
C VAL A 54 9.20 -5.55 -7.97
N LEU A 55 8.24 -5.36 -8.87
CA LEU A 55 7.97 -6.30 -9.96
C LEU A 55 9.17 -6.48 -10.89
N ILE A 56 9.84 -5.38 -11.27
CA ILE A 56 11.06 -5.44 -12.09
C ILE A 56 12.17 -6.19 -11.35
N MET A 57 12.35 -5.96 -10.05
CA MET A 57 13.31 -6.71 -9.24
C MET A 57 12.98 -8.21 -9.20
N GLU A 58 11.72 -8.58 -8.99
CA GLU A 58 11.30 -9.99 -9.01
C GLU A 58 11.59 -10.65 -10.38
N ILE A 59 11.26 -9.98 -11.48
CA ILE A 59 11.51 -10.50 -12.84
C ILE A 59 13.00 -10.64 -13.12
N THR A 60 13.82 -9.65 -12.75
CA THR A 60 15.25 -9.63 -13.05
C THR A 60 16.06 -10.60 -12.18
N THR A 61 15.64 -10.80 -10.93
CA THR A 61 16.32 -11.73 -10.00
C THR A 61 15.78 -13.15 -10.07
N GLY A 62 14.55 -13.34 -10.57
CA GLY A 62 13.82 -14.61 -10.49
C GLY A 62 13.43 -15.00 -9.06
N GLN A 63 13.67 -14.13 -8.08
CA GLN A 63 13.34 -14.37 -6.67
C GLN A 63 11.98 -13.77 -6.37
N LYS A 64 11.06 -14.60 -5.86
CA LYS A 64 9.75 -14.12 -5.42
C LYS A 64 9.91 -13.15 -4.26
N ASN A 65 9.25 -12.01 -4.36
CA ASN A 65 9.13 -11.07 -3.26
C ASN A 65 8.13 -11.63 -2.25
N SER A 66 8.62 -12.44 -1.30
CA SER A 66 7.81 -12.98 -0.19
C SER A 66 7.77 -11.97 0.95
N PRO A 67 6.63 -11.29 1.20
CA PRO A 67 6.49 -10.39 2.32
C PRO A 67 6.59 -11.21 3.62
N ASN A 68 7.58 -10.90 4.46
CA ASN A 68 7.65 -11.46 5.80
C ASN A 68 6.56 -10.79 6.64
N ASP A 69 5.62 -11.56 7.22
CA ASP A 69 4.43 -11.01 7.90
C ASP A 69 4.77 -10.06 9.07
N LYS A 70 6.00 -10.09 9.57
CA LYS A 70 6.47 -9.25 10.69
C LYS A 70 6.64 -7.77 10.35
N ASP A 71 6.89 -7.42 9.09
CA ASP A 71 7.21 -6.03 8.71
C ASP A 71 5.95 -5.18 8.44
N MET A 72 4.80 -5.84 8.20
CA MET A 72 3.56 -5.19 7.78
C MET A 72 2.75 -4.60 8.96
N PHE A 73 2.82 -5.19 10.15
CA PHE A 73 1.96 -4.82 11.30
C PHE A 73 2.68 -4.03 12.40
N ALA A 74 3.99 -3.83 12.31
CA ALA A 74 4.79 -3.31 13.41
C ALA A 74 4.55 -1.83 13.79
N LYS A 75 3.61 -1.10 13.17
CA LYS A 75 3.40 0.34 13.44
C LYS A 75 1.95 0.82 13.59
N HIS A 76 0.96 -0.05 13.79
CA HIS A 76 -0.43 0.39 14.08
C HIS A 76 -0.98 -0.07 15.44
N GLY A 77 -0.09 -0.38 16.39
CA GLY A 77 -0.45 -0.81 17.75
C GLY A 77 -0.36 0.27 18.84
N GLN A 78 -0.40 1.57 18.51
CA GLN A 78 -0.60 2.63 19.51
C GLN A 78 -1.83 3.46 19.14
N THR A 79 -3.00 2.83 19.25
CA THR A 79 -4.26 3.56 19.32
C THR A 79 -4.42 4.10 20.73
N ASN A 80 -4.60 5.41 20.82
CA ASN A 80 -4.85 6.17 22.03
C ASN A 80 -5.91 5.51 22.93
N THR A 81 -5.51 4.94 24.06
CA THR A 81 -6.45 4.56 25.13
C THR A 81 -6.91 5.83 25.82
N TRP A 82 -8.08 6.33 25.44
CA TRP A 82 -8.83 7.32 26.22
C TRP A 82 -9.15 6.71 27.58
N HIS A 83 -8.62 7.27 28.66
CA HIS A 83 -8.97 6.91 30.03
C HIS A 83 -10.03 7.93 30.49
N PRO A 84 -11.31 7.57 30.65
CA PRO A 84 -12.26 8.48 31.25
C PRO A 84 -11.90 8.59 32.73
N SER A 85 -11.36 9.74 33.13
CA SER A 85 -11.22 10.12 34.53
C SER A 85 -12.62 10.16 35.15
N THR A 86 -12.87 9.24 36.08
CA THR A 86 -14.01 9.28 36.98
C THR A 86 -13.92 10.53 37.86
N HIS A 87 -14.82 11.48 37.63
CA HIS A 87 -15.19 12.49 38.60
C HIS A 87 -16.69 12.40 38.86
N HIS A 88 -17.04 11.72 39.96
CA HIS A 88 -17.96 12.14 41.04
C HIS A 88 -18.27 10.93 41.92
#